data_AF-A0A349XW17-F1
#
_entry.id   AF-A0A349XW17-F1
#
_cell.length_a   1.000
_cell.length_b   1.000
_cell.length_c   1.000
_cell.angle_alpha   90.00
_cell.angle_beta   90.00
_cell.angle_gamma   90.00
#
_symmetry.space_group_name_H-M   'P 1'
#
loop_
_entity.id
_entity.type
_entity.pdbx_description
1 polymer ?
#
loop_
_entity_poly.entity_id
_entity_poly.type
_entity_poly.pdbx_seq_one_letter_code
_entity_poly.pdbx_strand_id
1 'polypeptide(L)'
;MHDEAVRNAFLVQARACDSLGSPFTARLCRAMATRLDRQTEVGERILSWSGDVGPSGDSVPLRLAGALHALAIEEKIAPLADIPPENEEALWQACANALRFHSAFILERLQSPPQTNEVRRSAVLLPGFLSI
;
A
#
# COMPACT_ATOMS: atom_id res chain seq x y z
N MET A 1 3.66 16.45 -12.82
CA MET A 1 4.24 15.24 -13.43
C MET A 1 4.46 14.13 -12.40
N HIS A 2 5.21 14.37 -11.31
CA HIS A 2 5.48 13.31 -10.33
C HIS A 2 4.25 12.86 -9.52
N ASP A 3 3.40 13.80 -9.12
CA ASP A 3 2.13 13.53 -8.41
C ASP A 3 1.22 12.55 -9.18
N GLU A 4 1.13 12.76 -10.50
CA GLU A 4 0.30 11.95 -11.39
C GLU A 4 0.86 10.52 -11.54
N ALA A 5 2.18 10.36 -11.59
CA ALA A 5 2.82 9.04 -11.60
C ALA A 5 2.51 8.26 -10.31
N VAL A 6 2.57 8.91 -9.15
CA VAL A 6 2.21 8.31 -7.86
C VAL A 6 0.75 7.89 -7.84
N ARG A 7 -0.17 8.79 -8.23
CA ARG A 7 -1.61 8.48 -8.28
C ARG A 7 -1.90 7.33 -9.24
N ASN A 8 -1.26 7.32 -10.41
CA ASN A 8 -1.41 6.23 -11.37
C ASN A 8 -0.85 4.90 -10.82
N ALA A 9 0.28 4.91 -10.10
CA ALA A 9 0.83 3.71 -9.47
C ALA A 9 -0.16 3.10 -8.47
N PHE A 10 -0.82 3.93 -7.65
CA PHE A 10 -1.89 3.46 -6.76
C PHE A 10 -3.08 2.87 -7.53
N LEU A 11 -3.51 3.51 -8.63
CA LEU A 11 -4.61 2.99 -9.45
C LEU A 11 -4.26 1.68 -10.17
N VAL A 12 -3.03 1.54 -10.65
CA VAL A 12 -2.49 0.29 -11.24
C VAL A 12 -2.51 -0.82 -10.18
N GLN A 13 -1.99 -0.53 -8.99
CA GLN A 13 -1.98 -1.49 -7.89
C GLN A 13 -3.41 -1.88 -7.48
N ALA A 14 -4.35 -0.93 -7.44
CA ALA A 14 -5.74 -1.22 -7.14
C ALA A 14 -6.35 -2.25 -8.10
N ARG A 15 -6.16 -2.05 -9.42
CA ARG A 15 -6.63 -3.00 -10.45
C ARG A 15 -5.99 -4.38 -10.31
N ALA A 16 -4.70 -4.43 -10.00
CA ALA A 16 -4.01 -5.68 -9.75
C ALA A 16 -4.58 -6.40 -8.51
N CYS A 17 -4.81 -5.68 -7.42
CA CYS A 17 -5.42 -6.24 -6.21
C CYS A 17 -6.84 -6.76 -6.44
N ASP A 18 -7.69 -6.07 -7.21
CA ASP A 18 -9.02 -6.60 -7.57
C ASP A 18 -8.90 -7.92 -8.34
N SER A 19 -8.00 -7.96 -9.33
CA SER A 19 -7.78 -9.13 -10.19
C SER A 19 -7.27 -10.35 -9.40
N LEU A 20 -6.59 -10.09 -8.28
CA LEU A 20 -6.04 -11.11 -7.37
C LEU A 20 -6.97 -11.44 -6.19
N GLY A 21 -8.18 -10.88 -6.14
CA GLY A 21 -9.14 -11.16 -5.08
C GLY A 21 -8.85 -10.45 -3.75
N SER A 22 -8.16 -9.31 -3.77
CA SER A 22 -7.87 -8.47 -2.60
C SER A 22 -8.65 -7.13 -2.65
N PRO A 23 -9.98 -7.15 -2.45
CA PRO A 23 -10.84 -5.98 -2.61
C PRO A 23 -10.53 -4.86 -1.59
N PHE A 24 -10.14 -5.23 -0.37
CA PHE A 24 -9.77 -4.24 0.65
C PHE A 24 -8.53 -3.45 0.24
N THR A 25 -7.44 -4.12 -0.16
CA THR A 25 -6.22 -3.43 -0.59
C THR A 25 -6.48 -2.59 -1.84
N ALA A 26 -7.33 -3.07 -2.76
CA ALA A 26 -7.72 -2.28 -3.93
C ALA A 26 -8.45 -0.99 -3.54
N ARG A 27 -9.40 -1.07 -2.61
CA ARG A 27 -10.11 0.08 -2.04
C ARG A 27 -9.15 1.05 -1.34
N LEU A 28 -8.24 0.56 -0.52
CA LEU A 28 -7.21 1.37 0.13
C LEU A 28 -6.35 2.12 -0.89
N CYS A 29 -5.89 1.44 -1.95
CA CYS A 29 -5.10 2.07 -3.00
C CYS A 29 -5.88 3.16 -3.74
N ARG A 30 -7.17 2.96 -4.04
CA ARG A 30 -8.03 4.01 -4.63
C ARG A 30 -8.17 5.22 -3.71
N ALA A 31 -8.39 5.00 -2.42
CA ALA A 31 -8.47 6.09 -1.44
C ALA A 31 -7.18 6.92 -1.42
N MET A 32 -6.01 6.27 -1.43
CA MET A 32 -4.72 6.95 -1.52
C MET A 32 -4.54 7.71 -2.84
N ALA A 33 -4.88 7.11 -3.98
CA ALA A 33 -4.79 7.76 -5.29
C ALA A 33 -5.61 9.06 -5.35
N THR A 34 -6.78 9.08 -4.72
CA THR A 34 -7.69 10.23 -4.75
C THR A 34 -7.31 11.28 -3.72
N ARG A 35 -7.00 10.89 -2.48
CA ARG A 35 -7.04 11.80 -1.33
C ARG A 35 -5.67 12.13 -0.73
N LEU A 36 -4.61 11.41 -1.09
CA LEU A 36 -3.27 11.71 -0.60
C LEU A 36 -2.84 13.12 -1.02
N ASP A 37 -2.34 13.87 -0.03
CA ASP A 37 -1.89 15.25 -0.16
C ASP A 37 -0.55 15.46 0.56
N ARG A 38 -0.05 16.70 0.53
CA ARG A 38 1.23 17.12 1.14
C ARG A 38 1.08 17.65 2.57
N GLN A 39 -0.07 17.47 3.21
CA GLN A 39 -0.30 18.00 4.57
C GLN A 39 0.33 17.13 5.67
N THR A 40 0.78 15.92 5.32
CA THR A 40 1.50 15.01 6.22
C THR A 40 2.90 14.77 5.67
N GLU A 41 3.87 14.51 6.56
CA GLU A 41 5.24 14.17 6.16
C GLU A 41 5.29 12.90 5.29
N VAL A 42 4.44 11.92 5.60
CA VAL A 42 4.29 10.70 4.78
C VAL A 42 3.77 11.05 3.38
N GLY A 43 2.72 11.88 3.31
CA GLY A 43 2.14 12.31 2.04
C GLY A 43 3.12 13.08 1.18
N GLU A 44 3.87 14.03 1.78
CA GLU A 44 4.96 14.73 1.10
C GLU A 44 6.02 13.75 0.59
N ARG A 45 6.49 12.82 1.43
CA ARG A 45 7.53 11.84 1.06
C ARG A 45 7.11 10.93 -0.10
N ILE A 46 5.84 10.52 -0.13
CA ILE A 46 5.28 9.66 -1.18
C ILE A 46 5.05 10.45 -2.46
N LEU A 47 4.52 11.66 -2.38
CA LEU A 47 4.25 12.51 -3.55
C LEU A 47 5.52 13.12 -4.15
N SER A 48 6.64 13.07 -3.44
CA SER A 48 7.97 13.52 -3.87
C SER A 48 8.97 12.35 -4.01
N TRP A 49 8.48 11.13 -4.26
CA TRP A 49 9.28 9.91 -4.28
C TRP A 49 10.27 9.84 -5.45
N SER A 50 11.58 9.94 -5.23
CA SER A 50 12.56 10.01 -6.33
C SER A 50 12.74 8.75 -7.20
N GLY A 51 12.28 7.57 -6.75
CA GLY A 51 12.42 6.30 -7.46
C GLY A 51 11.24 5.92 -8.37
N ASP A 52 11.27 4.71 -8.93
CA ASP A 52 10.15 4.17 -9.71
C ASP A 52 9.03 3.71 -8.79
N VAL A 53 8.02 4.55 -8.61
CA VAL A 53 6.86 4.32 -7.73
C VAL A 53 6.02 3.09 -8.11
N GLY A 54 6.15 2.62 -9.35
CA GLY A 54 5.34 1.55 -9.91
C GLY A 54 5.66 0.15 -9.35
N PRO A 55 4.83 -0.85 -9.69
CA PRO A 55 5.00 -2.22 -9.22
C PRO A 55 6.27 -2.91 -9.72
N SER A 56 6.87 -2.43 -10.82
CA SER A 56 8.13 -2.94 -11.37
C SER A 56 9.39 -2.40 -10.67
N GLY A 57 9.23 -1.38 -9.82
CA GLY A 57 10.31 -0.74 -9.10
C GLY A 57 10.11 -0.82 -7.59
N ASP A 58 9.86 0.32 -6.97
CA ASP A 58 9.74 0.49 -5.53
C ASP A 58 8.40 0.02 -4.97
N SER A 59 7.36 -0.06 -5.80
CA SER A 59 6.01 -0.44 -5.41
C SER A 59 5.53 0.29 -4.14
N VAL A 60 5.61 1.63 -4.21
CA VAL A 60 5.22 2.53 -3.11
C VAL A 60 3.81 2.24 -2.58
N PRO A 61 2.80 1.91 -3.42
CA PRO A 61 1.48 1.52 -2.94
C PRO A 61 1.51 0.32 -1.98
N LEU A 62 2.29 -0.72 -2.27
CA LEU A 62 2.40 -1.90 -1.43
C LEU A 62 3.25 -1.65 -0.18
N ARG A 63 4.29 -0.81 -0.27
CA ARG A 63 5.05 -0.36 0.93
C ARG A 63 4.14 0.35 1.92
N LEU A 64 3.31 1.27 1.45
CA LEU A 64 2.36 1.98 2.31
C LEU A 64 1.30 1.04 2.88
N ALA A 65 0.69 0.17 2.06
CA ALA A 65 -0.29 -0.80 2.54
C ALA A 65 0.31 -1.73 3.61
N GLY A 66 1.55 -2.20 3.41
CA GLY A 66 2.27 -3.00 4.38
C GLY A 66 2.60 -2.25 5.68
N ALA A 67 2.91 -0.95 5.60
CA ALA A 67 3.13 -0.11 6.78
C ALA A 67 1.85 0.09 7.61
N LEU A 68 0.73 0.37 6.95
CA LEU A 68 -0.59 0.49 7.62
C LEU A 68 -1.04 -0.84 8.23
N HIS A 69 -0.79 -1.95 7.54
CA HIS A 69 -1.07 -3.27 8.09
C HIS A 69 -0.20 -3.59 9.31
N ALA A 70 1.09 -3.24 9.28
CA ALA A 70 1.98 -3.41 10.43
C ALA A 70 1.52 -2.60 11.65
N LEU A 71 1.01 -1.38 11.46
CA LEU A 71 0.39 -0.60 12.56
C LEU A 71 -0.80 -1.33 13.19
N ALA A 72 -1.63 -2.01 12.38
CA ALA A 72 -2.77 -2.78 12.89
C ALA A 72 -2.31 -4.05 13.64
N ILE A 73 -1.29 -4.76 13.13
CA ILE A 73 -0.69 -5.92 13.82
C ILE A 73 -0.09 -5.50 15.17
N GLU A 74 0.56 -4.35 15.24
CA GLU A 74 1.12 -3.79 16.48
C GLU A 74 0.07 -3.11 17.37
N GLU A 75 -1.22 -3.25 17.05
CA GLU A 75 -2.36 -2.69 17.80
C GLU A 75 -2.30 -1.15 17.98
N LYS A 76 -1.53 -0.46 17.13
CA LYS A 76 -1.40 1.01 17.14
C LYS A 76 -2.62 1.71 16.53
N ILE A 77 -3.29 1.03 15.60
CA ILE A 77 -4.55 1.44 15.01
C ILE A 77 -5.51 0.26 14.96
N ALA A 78 -6.82 0.55 14.94
CA ALA A 78 -7.81 -0.49 14.63
C ALA A 78 -7.60 -1.04 13.20
N PRO A 79 -7.90 -2.33 12.95
CA PRO A 79 -7.77 -2.88 11.61
C PRO A 79 -8.62 -2.13 10.60
N LEU A 80 -7.96 -1.53 9.60
CA LEU A 80 -8.65 -0.76 8.56
C LEU A 80 -9.61 -1.60 7.72
N ALA A 81 -9.38 -2.92 7.65
CA ALA A 81 -10.22 -3.86 6.93
C ALA A 81 -11.59 -4.08 7.60
N ASP A 82 -11.72 -3.78 8.89
CA ASP A 82 -12.98 -3.89 9.63
C ASP A 82 -13.94 -2.74 9.31
N ILE A 83 -13.45 -1.68 8.65
CA ILE A 83 -14.27 -0.54 8.24
C ILE A 83 -15.17 -0.97 7.07
N PRO A 84 -16.51 -0.86 7.20
CA PRO A 84 -17.45 -1.29 6.17
C PRO A 84 -17.13 -0.69 4.78
N PRO A 85 -17.29 -1.45 3.68
CA PRO A 85 -16.98 -1.01 2.32
C PRO A 85 -17.67 0.29 1.89
N GLU A 86 -18.91 0.52 2.34
CA GLU A 86 -19.72 1.69 2.04
C GLU A 86 -19.21 2.97 2.73
N ASN A 87 -18.37 2.84 3.77
CA ASN A 87 -17.88 3.96 4.56
C ASN A 87 -16.49 4.41 4.12
N GLU A 88 -16.41 4.94 2.91
CA GLU A 88 -15.19 5.52 2.32
C GLU A 88 -14.61 6.66 3.16
N GLU A 89 -15.47 7.46 3.81
CA GLU A 89 -15.02 8.56 4.66
C GLU A 89 -14.34 8.06 5.92
N ALA A 90 -14.92 7.08 6.63
CA ALA A 90 -14.28 6.51 7.81
C ALA A 90 -12.94 5.85 7.48
N LEU A 91 -12.84 5.14 6.34
CA LEU A 91 -11.57 4.56 5.90
C LEU A 91 -10.53 5.66 5.70
N TRP A 92 -10.89 6.73 4.99
CA TRP A 92 -9.96 7.82 4.77
C TRP A 92 -9.56 8.52 6.06
N GLN A 93 -10.49 8.81 6.96
CA GLN A 93 -10.18 9.45 8.25
C GLN A 93 -9.21 8.58 9.06
N ALA A 94 -9.43 7.27 9.10
CA ALA A 94 -8.52 6.34 9.77
C ALA A 94 -7.12 6.35 9.11
N CYS A 95 -7.05 6.37 7.78
CA CYS A 95 -5.78 6.48 7.07
C CYS A 95 -5.09 7.82 7.31
N ALA A 96 -5.80 8.95 7.19
CA ALA A 96 -5.26 10.29 7.40
C ALA A 96 -4.73 10.45 8.84
N ASN A 97 -5.44 9.89 9.82
CA ASN A 97 -4.97 9.83 11.20
C ASN A 97 -3.70 8.97 11.31
N ALA A 98 -3.64 7.80 10.68
CA ALA A 98 -2.43 6.97 10.69
C ALA A 98 -1.23 7.69 10.04
N LEU A 99 -1.42 8.33 8.89
CA LEU A 99 -0.40 9.11 8.18
C LEU A 99 0.13 10.29 9.03
N ARG A 100 -0.74 10.89 9.85
CA ARG A 100 -0.40 12.03 10.72
C ARG A 100 0.26 11.62 12.03
N PHE A 101 -0.34 10.68 12.76
CA PHE A 101 0.06 10.34 14.13
C PHE A 101 1.10 9.22 14.21
N HIS A 102 1.27 8.44 13.14
CA HIS A 102 2.29 7.38 13.05
C HIS A 102 3.28 7.62 11.91
N SER A 103 3.52 8.89 11.54
CA SER A 103 4.38 9.27 10.42
C SER A 103 5.77 8.65 10.51
N ALA A 104 6.45 8.75 11.66
CA ALA A 104 7.80 8.23 11.86
C ALA A 104 7.89 6.72 11.58
N PHE A 105 6.94 5.94 12.10
CA PHE A 105 6.87 4.50 11.85
C PHE A 105 6.63 4.20 10.36
N ILE A 106 5.69 4.91 9.74
CA ILE A 106 5.38 4.69 8.32
C ILE A 106 6.60 5.05 7.46
N LEU A 107 7.28 6.16 7.71
CA LEU A 107 8.46 6.61 6.98
C LEU A 107 9.63 5.62 7.10
N GLU A 108 9.84 5.04 8.28
CA GLU A 108 10.82 3.96 8.48
C GLU A 108 10.45 2.74 7.63
N ARG A 109 9.19 2.31 7.68
CA ARG A 109 8.71 1.16 6.91
C ARG A 109 8.74 1.38 5.40
N LEU A 110 8.56 2.62 4.92
CA LEU A 110 8.69 2.98 3.50
C LEU A 110 10.12 2.81 2.96
N GLN A 111 11.14 2.80 3.81
CA GLN A 111 12.53 2.55 3.40
C GLN A 111 12.79 1.06 3.17
N SER A 112 11.97 0.19 3.76
CA SER A 112 12.07 -1.25 3.55
C SER A 112 11.42 -1.62 2.21
N PRO A 113 12.08 -2.41 1.34
CA PRO A 113 11.41 -2.95 0.17
C PRO A 113 10.19 -3.77 0.63
N PRO A 114 9.06 -3.75 -0.12
CA PRO A 114 7.96 -4.64 0.20
C PRO A 114 8.49 -6.07 0.14
N GLN A 115 8.29 -6.86 1.19
CA GLN A 115 8.76 -8.25 1.21
C GLN A 115 7.96 -9.06 0.17
N THR A 116 8.49 -9.19 -1.04
CA THR A 116 7.88 -9.99 -2.13
C THR A 116 8.89 -10.90 -2.84
N ASN A 117 10.05 -11.16 -2.23
CA ASN A 117 10.98 -12.17 -2.74
C ASN A 117 10.46 -13.62 -2.59
N GLU A 118 9.27 -13.83 -2.03
CA GLU A 118 8.69 -15.18 -1.92
C GLU A 118 8.05 -15.66 -3.24
N VAL A 119 7.54 -14.78 -4.11
CA VAL A 119 6.97 -15.22 -5.40
C VAL A 119 8.08 -15.77 -6.33
N ARG A 120 9.28 -15.19 -6.28
CA ARG A 120 10.43 -15.69 -7.05
C ARG A 120 11.04 -16.97 -6.43
N ARG A 121 10.83 -17.23 -5.12
CA ARG A 121 11.17 -18.51 -4.48
C ARG A 121 10.13 -19.60 -4.75
N SER A 122 8.85 -19.25 -4.81
CA SER A 122 7.76 -20.21 -5.13
C SER A 122 7.71 -20.58 -6.62
N ALA A 123 8.12 -19.69 -7.53
CA ALA A 123 8.23 -20.01 -8.96
C ALA A 123 9.28 -21.11 -9.26
N VAL A 124 10.27 -21.29 -8.38
CA VAL A 124 11.26 -22.38 -8.48
C VAL A 124 10.70 -23.74 -8.00
N LEU A 125 9.55 -23.75 -7.30
CA LEU A 125 8.87 -24.98 -6.88
C LEU A 125 7.85 -25.51 -7.90
N LEU A 126 7.53 -24.73 -8.94
CA LEU A 126 6.55 -25.11 -9.98
C LEU A 126 6.94 -26.33 -10.84
N PRO A 127 8.23 -26.64 -11.12
CA PRO A 127 8.57 -27.88 -11.82
C PRO A 127 8.40 -29.15 -10.96
N GLY A 128 8.24 -29.03 -9.63
CA GLY A 128 8.18 -30.16 -8.71
C GLY A 128 6.79 -30.75 -8.46
N PHE A 129 5.72 -30.07 -8.88
CA PHE A 129 4.33 -30.47 -8.61
C PHE A 129 3.57 -31.02 -9.84
N LEU A 130 4.25 -31.22 -10.97
CA LEU A 130 3.67 -31.79 -12.20
C LEU A 130 4.09 -33.25 -12.46
N SER A 131 4.38 -34.01 -11.42
CA SER A 131 4.64 -35.45 -11.58
C SER A 131 4.10 -36.24 -10.40
N ILE A 132 2.79 -36.55 -10.43
CA ILE A 132 2.22 -37.87 -10.15
C ILE A 132 0.98 -38.05 -11.06
#